data_AF-A0A2P7S717-F1
#
_entry.id   AF-A0A2P7S717-F1
#
_cell.length_a   1.000
_cell.length_b   1.000
_cell.length_c   1.000
_cell.angle_alpha   90.00
_cell.angle_beta   90.00
_cell.angle_gamma   90.00
#
_symmetry.space_group_name_H-M   'P 1'
#
loop_
_entity.id
_entity.type
_entity.pdbx_description
1 polymer ?
#
loop_
_entity_poly.entity_id
_entity_poly.type
_entity_poly.pdbx_seq_one_letter_code
_entity_poly.pdbx_strand_id
1 'polypeptide(L)'
;MNLIGVAISSAFAAYFGAWGAQKLILRAQEVSEIRATSNLISSSQIFGYTILNAALIFKKQHGVELKEKYEQDLRSGSNIGGANIVHLRMDLRTLPLPRFPLNQAETLFFEKVQLSGRAAAAAATVLQSIELLREAVELRNSLIEEIRHSSLSEPEKIAIYLALPTPKGHDERYKNVVDAISSYCDDVIFFALILDFDLQKKNNDLLLISRKAQKLTRPAATKWRHEIIDRLVPSPDYYREWLDGYPDDEIPPILTLRKSSDAT
;
A
#
# COMPACT_ATOMS: atom_id res chain seq x y z
N MET A 1 -44.47 26.57 58.52
CA MET A 1 -43.55 25.65 57.81
C MET A 1 -43.82 25.81 56.31
N ASN A 2 -42.95 26.48 55.56
CA ASN A 2 -43.24 26.92 54.17
C ASN A 2 -43.06 25.77 53.17
N LEU A 3 -44.09 24.92 53.05
CA LEU A 3 -44.18 23.81 52.09
C LEU A 3 -43.93 24.25 50.64
N ILE A 4 -44.33 25.47 50.27
CA ILE A 4 -44.12 26.03 48.93
C ILE A 4 -42.63 26.29 48.64
N GLY A 5 -41.85 26.71 49.64
CA GLY A 5 -40.41 26.96 49.48
C GLY A 5 -39.58 25.68 49.29
N VAL A 6 -39.99 24.57 49.90
CA VAL A 6 -39.35 23.25 49.77
C VAL A 6 -39.70 22.59 48.42
N ALA A 7 -40.92 22.80 47.92
CA ALA A 7 -41.33 22.30 46.61
C ALA A 7 -40.59 23.02 45.45
N ILE A 8 -40.41 24.34 45.55
CA ILE A 8 -39.69 25.12 44.53
C ILE A 8 -38.20 24.78 44.54
N SER A 9 -37.55 24.70 45.71
CA SER A 9 -36.13 24.37 45.81
C SER A 9 -35.81 22.94 45.34
N SER A 10 -36.69 21.96 45.62
CA SER A 10 -36.54 20.58 45.13
C SER A 10 -36.74 20.45 43.62
N ALA A 11 -37.67 21.21 43.02
CA ALA A 11 -37.86 21.26 41.57
C ALA A 11 -36.64 21.85 40.85
N PHE A 12 -36.04 22.93 41.38
CA PHE A 12 -34.80 23.49 40.81
C PHE A 12 -33.62 22.50 40.94
N ALA A 13 -33.44 21.84 42.09
CA ALA A 13 -32.39 20.85 42.27
C ALA A 13 -32.53 19.66 41.31
N ALA A 14 -33.75 19.17 41.09
CA ALA A 14 -34.03 18.11 40.13
C ALA A 14 -33.76 18.54 38.68
N TYR A 15 -34.14 19.75 38.29
CA TYR A 15 -33.87 20.30 36.96
C TYR A 15 -32.37 20.44 36.68
N PHE A 16 -31.61 21.04 37.60
CA PHE A 16 -30.15 21.16 37.46
C PHE A 16 -29.44 19.80 37.52
N GLY A 17 -29.94 18.85 38.32
CA GLY A 17 -29.46 17.47 38.36
C GLY A 17 -29.67 16.74 37.03
N ALA A 18 -30.87 16.83 36.46
CA ALA A 18 -31.20 16.22 35.17
C ALA A 18 -30.41 16.84 34.02
N TRP A 19 -30.28 18.18 33.97
CA TRP A 19 -29.47 18.88 32.98
C TRP A 19 -27.98 18.51 33.08
N GLY A 20 -27.45 18.44 34.31
CA GLY A 20 -26.07 18.00 34.57
C GLY A 20 -25.84 16.56 34.11
N ALA A 21 -26.77 15.65 34.42
CA ALA A 21 -26.71 14.25 33.99
C ALA A 21 -26.78 14.12 32.46
N GLN A 22 -27.70 14.82 31.79
CA GLN A 22 -27.80 14.83 30.32
C GLN A 22 -26.51 15.33 29.68
N LYS A 23 -25.93 16.41 30.20
CA LYS A 23 -24.65 16.95 29.69
C LYS A 23 -23.49 15.97 29.90
N LEU A 24 -23.47 15.22 30.99
CA LEU A 24 -22.47 14.18 31.23
C LEU A 24 -22.65 12.99 30.28
N ILE A 25 -23.89 12.56 30.04
CA ILE A 25 -24.22 11.47 29.12
C ILE A 25 -23.80 11.83 27.70
N LEU A 26 -24.19 13.01 27.19
CA LEU A 26 -23.82 13.48 25.86
C LEU A 26 -22.29 13.53 25.67
N ARG A 27 -21.56 14.03 26.67
CA ARG A 27 -20.09 14.06 26.65
C ARG A 27 -19.46 12.66 26.69
N ALA A 28 -20.03 11.74 27.46
CA ALA A 28 -19.53 10.37 27.53
C ALA A 28 -19.75 9.65 26.20
N GLN A 29 -20.90 9.88 25.58
CA GLN A 29 -21.24 9.37 24.25
C GLN A 29 -20.27 9.90 23.20
N GLU A 30 -20.02 11.21 23.15
CA GLU A 30 -19.05 11.84 22.23
C GLU A 30 -17.64 11.22 22.35
N VAL A 31 -17.15 11.04 23.58
CA VAL A 31 -15.84 10.40 23.81
C VAL A 31 -15.84 8.93 23.38
N SER A 32 -16.95 8.22 23.59
CA SER A 32 -17.10 6.83 23.17
C SER A 32 -17.09 6.69 21.64
N GLU A 33 -17.79 7.57 20.93
CA GLU A 33 -17.82 7.63 19.47
C GLU A 33 -16.43 7.92 18.89
N ILE A 34 -15.73 8.93 19.42
CA ILE A 34 -14.35 9.25 19.03
C ILE A 34 -13.42 8.06 19.25
N ARG A 35 -13.55 7.35 20.39
CA ARG A 35 -12.74 6.16 20.66
C ARG A 35 -13.04 5.03 19.68
N ALA A 36 -14.31 4.81 19.36
CA ALA A 36 -14.72 3.79 18.40
C ALA A 36 -14.12 4.07 17.01
N THR A 37 -14.22 5.31 16.53
CA THR A 37 -13.63 5.73 15.25
C THR A 37 -12.11 5.63 15.26
N SER A 38 -11.44 6.04 16.34
CA SER A 38 -9.98 5.92 16.48
C SER A 38 -9.51 4.46 16.45
N ASN A 39 -10.26 3.55 17.08
CA ASN A 39 -9.98 2.12 17.02
C ASN A 39 -10.14 1.58 15.59
N LEU A 40 -11.18 2.00 14.86
CA LEU A 40 -11.38 1.60 13.46
C LEU A 40 -10.25 2.09 12.54
N ILE A 41 -9.79 3.33 12.74
CA ILE A 41 -8.64 3.88 12.01
C ILE A 41 -7.37 3.08 12.36
N SER A 42 -7.14 2.78 13.64
CA SER A 42 -5.99 1.99 14.09
C SER A 42 -6.01 0.58 13.51
N SER A 43 -7.17 -0.07 13.46
CA SER A 43 -7.33 -1.36 12.78
C SER A 43 -6.98 -1.23 11.30
N SER A 44 -7.47 -0.20 10.62
CA SER A 44 -7.17 0.05 9.21
C SER A 44 -5.68 0.27 8.95
N GLN A 45 -4.99 0.97 9.85
CA GLN A 45 -3.53 1.13 9.80
C GLN A 45 -2.79 -0.20 9.90
N ILE A 46 -3.26 -1.12 10.75
CA ILE A 46 -2.66 -2.47 10.85
C ILE A 46 -2.79 -3.22 9.51
N PHE A 47 -3.94 -3.10 8.83
CA PHE A 47 -4.13 -3.71 7.50
C PHE A 47 -3.24 -3.04 6.44
N GLY A 48 -3.19 -1.71 6.41
CA GLY A 48 -2.29 -0.96 5.51
C GLY A 48 -0.82 -1.35 5.72
N TYR A 49 -0.37 -1.41 6.97
CA TYR A 49 0.98 -1.87 7.32
C TYR A 49 1.24 -3.33 6.92
N THR A 50 0.26 -4.21 7.11
CA THR A 50 0.38 -5.62 6.72
C THR A 50 0.55 -5.78 5.21
N ILE A 51 -0.24 -5.03 4.43
CA ILE A 51 -0.13 -4.97 2.97
C ILE A 51 1.24 -4.44 2.55
N LEU A 52 1.63 -3.30 3.09
CA LEU A 52 2.91 -2.65 2.79
C LEU A 52 4.10 -3.56 3.12
N ASN A 53 4.09 -4.20 4.29
CA ASN A 53 5.16 -5.11 4.69
C ASN A 53 5.22 -6.36 3.79
N ALA A 54 4.06 -6.91 3.39
CA ALA A 54 4.01 -8.02 2.43
C ALA A 54 4.60 -7.62 1.07
N ALA A 55 4.26 -6.43 0.55
CA ALA A 55 4.82 -5.91 -0.69
C ALA A 55 6.33 -5.64 -0.60
N LEU A 56 6.80 -5.05 0.50
CA LEU A 56 8.23 -4.83 0.74
C LEU A 56 9.03 -6.14 0.80
N ILE A 57 8.49 -7.16 1.49
CA ILE A 57 9.11 -8.49 1.55
C ILE A 57 9.16 -9.11 0.15
N PHE A 58 8.06 -9.05 -0.60
CA PHE A 58 7.99 -9.58 -1.95
C PHE A 58 8.98 -8.87 -2.89
N LYS A 59 9.02 -7.54 -2.88
CA LYS A 59 9.98 -6.76 -3.66
C LYS A 59 11.42 -7.13 -3.32
N LYS A 60 11.74 -7.22 -2.01
CA LYS A 60 13.08 -7.57 -1.52
C LYS A 60 13.50 -8.98 -1.91
N GLN A 61 12.60 -9.95 -1.80
CA GLN A 61 12.91 -11.37 -2.03
C GLN A 61 12.89 -11.75 -3.51
N HIS A 62 12.05 -11.10 -4.31
CA HIS A 62 11.77 -11.54 -5.67
C HIS A 62 11.80 -10.40 -6.70
N GLY A 63 11.15 -9.27 -6.41
CA GLY A 63 10.99 -8.19 -7.39
C GLY A 63 12.32 -7.60 -7.89
N VAL A 64 13.23 -7.28 -6.97
CA VAL A 64 14.53 -6.67 -7.32
C VAL A 64 15.40 -7.65 -8.11
N GLU A 65 15.58 -8.88 -7.60
CA GLU A 65 16.40 -9.90 -8.26
C GLU A 65 15.85 -10.24 -9.65
N LEU A 66 14.52 -10.35 -9.78
CA LEU A 66 13.88 -10.67 -11.06
C LEU A 66 14.20 -9.64 -12.13
N LYS A 67 14.01 -8.35 -11.83
CA LYS A 67 14.22 -7.27 -12.80
C LYS A 67 15.70 -7.11 -13.15
N GLU A 68 16.56 -7.04 -12.13
CA GLU A 68 18.02 -6.90 -12.33
C GLU A 68 18.59 -8.06 -13.16
N LYS A 69 18.18 -9.30 -12.83
CA LYS A 69 18.59 -10.48 -13.58
C LYS A 69 18.07 -10.46 -15.01
N TYR A 70 16.80 -10.12 -15.22
CA TYR A 70 16.23 -10.04 -16.56
C TYR A 70 16.96 -9.00 -17.44
N GLU A 71 17.22 -7.81 -16.90
CA GLU A 71 17.99 -6.77 -17.60
C GLU A 71 19.44 -7.20 -17.88
N GLN A 72 20.07 -7.95 -16.96
CA GLN A 72 21.39 -8.53 -17.18
C GLN A 72 21.37 -9.58 -18.30
N ASP A 73 20.37 -10.46 -18.29
CA ASP A 73 20.17 -11.49 -19.31
C ASP A 73 19.92 -10.83 -20.68
N LEU A 74 19.13 -9.76 -20.74
CA LEU A 74 18.86 -8.98 -21.95
C LEU A 74 20.10 -8.28 -22.51
N ARG A 75 20.92 -7.66 -21.65
CA ARG A 75 22.22 -7.06 -22.03
C ARG A 75 23.21 -8.10 -22.54
N SER A 76 23.20 -9.29 -21.94
CA SER A 76 24.04 -10.40 -22.38
C SER A 76 23.55 -10.97 -23.72
N GLY A 77 22.23 -11.02 -23.92
CA GLY A 77 21.57 -11.56 -25.10
C GLY A 77 21.58 -10.66 -26.33
N SER A 78 21.57 -9.34 -26.15
CA SER A 78 21.59 -8.36 -27.25
C SER A 78 22.94 -8.30 -27.99
N ASN A 79 24.01 -8.81 -27.38
CA ASN A 79 25.33 -8.92 -28.03
C ASN A 79 25.47 -10.14 -28.97
N ILE A 80 24.39 -10.90 -29.21
CA ILE A 80 24.41 -12.19 -29.94
C ILE A 80 24.27 -12.00 -31.47
N GLY A 81 24.64 -10.85 -32.01
CA GLY A 81 24.63 -10.56 -33.46
C GLY A 81 25.61 -11.39 -34.32
N GLY A 82 26.26 -12.43 -33.80
CA GLY A 82 27.21 -13.23 -34.57
C GLY A 82 27.54 -14.59 -33.94
N ALA A 83 26.96 -15.65 -34.51
CA ALA A 83 27.43 -17.06 -34.57
C ALA A 83 27.82 -17.83 -33.29
N ASN A 84 27.91 -17.21 -32.11
CA ASN A 84 28.29 -17.90 -30.89
C ASN A 84 27.06 -18.30 -30.07
N ILE A 85 26.93 -19.60 -29.82
CA ILE A 85 25.94 -20.18 -28.91
C ILE A 85 26.28 -19.68 -27.50
N VAL A 86 25.60 -18.62 -27.07
CA VAL A 86 25.69 -18.18 -25.68
C VAL A 86 24.82 -19.10 -24.85
N HIS A 87 25.44 -19.80 -23.91
CA HIS A 87 24.74 -20.55 -22.87
C HIS A 87 24.10 -19.56 -21.90
N LEU A 88 22.96 -18.99 -22.27
CA LEU A 88 22.13 -18.20 -21.36
C LEU A 88 21.32 -19.14 -20.47
N ARG A 89 21.44 -18.99 -19.16
CA ARG A 89 20.60 -19.72 -18.20
C ARG A 89 19.37 -18.89 -17.85
N MET A 90 18.26 -19.15 -18.55
CA MET A 90 16.96 -18.54 -18.30
C MET A 90 16.52 -18.80 -16.84
N ASP A 91 15.98 -17.78 -16.17
CA ASP A 91 15.31 -17.98 -14.88
C ASP A 91 13.85 -18.38 -15.07
N LEU A 92 13.65 -19.69 -15.15
CA LEU A 92 12.32 -20.28 -15.25
C LEU A 92 11.75 -20.63 -13.87
N ARG A 93 12.20 -20.05 -12.75
CA ARG A 93 11.57 -20.29 -11.43
C ARG A 93 10.21 -19.59 -11.35
N THR A 94 9.21 -20.29 -10.82
CA THR A 94 7.90 -19.68 -10.51
C THR A 94 8.01 -18.79 -9.28
N LEU A 95 7.15 -17.77 -9.20
CA LEU A 95 7.10 -16.84 -8.08
C LEU A 95 5.90 -17.16 -7.18
N PRO A 96 6.11 -17.20 -5.85
CA PRO A 96 4.99 -17.26 -4.91
C PRO A 96 4.34 -15.89 -4.80
N LEU A 97 3.01 -15.86 -4.77
CA LEU A 97 2.27 -14.63 -4.50
C LEU A 97 2.05 -14.45 -2.99
N PRO A 98 2.39 -13.30 -2.40
CA PRO A 98 2.02 -12.99 -1.02
C PRO A 98 0.50 -12.97 -0.84
N ARG A 99 0.04 -13.41 0.33
CA ARG A 99 -1.38 -13.34 0.69
C ARG A 99 -1.70 -11.97 1.27
N PHE A 100 -2.59 -11.24 0.63
CA PHE A 100 -3.09 -9.94 1.11
C PHE A 100 -4.49 -10.07 1.72
N PRO A 101 -4.79 -9.37 2.82
CA PRO A 101 -6.13 -9.38 3.44
C PRO A 101 -7.10 -8.41 2.74
N LEU A 102 -7.34 -8.60 1.44
CA LEU A 102 -8.06 -7.63 0.60
C LEU A 102 -9.50 -7.38 1.05
N ASN A 103 -10.29 -8.44 1.24
CA ASN A 103 -11.69 -8.31 1.62
C ASN A 103 -11.87 -7.56 2.96
N GLN A 104 -11.00 -7.85 3.93
CA GLN A 104 -11.05 -7.17 5.24
C GLN A 104 -10.58 -5.71 5.12
N ALA A 105 -9.56 -5.45 4.31
CA ALA A 105 -9.06 -4.11 4.06
C ALA A 105 -10.12 -3.24 3.37
N GLU A 106 -10.79 -3.77 2.33
CA GLU A 106 -11.84 -3.08 1.59
C GLU A 106 -13.01 -2.67 2.50
N THR A 107 -13.55 -3.61 3.27
CA THR A 107 -14.61 -3.33 4.24
C THR A 107 -14.18 -2.26 5.25
N LEU A 108 -12.94 -2.32 5.76
CA LEU A 108 -12.47 -1.33 6.73
C LEU A 108 -12.29 0.07 6.11
N PHE A 109 -11.66 0.16 4.95
CA PHE A 109 -11.34 1.42 4.29
C PHE A 109 -12.60 2.14 3.80
N PHE A 110 -13.51 1.43 3.14
CA PHE A 110 -14.65 2.07 2.47
C PHE A 110 -15.94 2.03 3.28
N GLU A 111 -16.20 0.97 4.06
CA GLU A 111 -17.46 0.88 4.82
C GLU A 111 -17.33 1.43 6.25
N LYS A 112 -16.21 1.14 6.94
CA LYS A 112 -16.10 1.45 8.39
C LYS A 112 -15.44 2.79 8.68
N VAL A 113 -14.30 3.10 8.05
CA VAL A 113 -13.55 4.35 8.32
C VAL A 113 -14.05 5.54 7.49
N GLN A 114 -14.77 5.27 6.40
CA GLN A 114 -15.28 6.28 5.46
C GLN A 114 -14.16 7.23 5.03
N LEU A 115 -13.19 6.69 4.30
CA LEU A 115 -12.13 7.50 3.70
C LEU A 115 -12.72 8.45 2.65
N SER A 116 -12.06 9.59 2.46
CA SER A 116 -12.40 10.57 1.43
C SER A 116 -11.13 11.21 0.87
N GLY A 117 -11.25 11.92 -0.26
CA GLY A 117 -10.14 12.61 -0.92
C GLY A 117 -8.98 11.67 -1.24
N ARG A 118 -7.75 12.14 -0.98
CA ARG A 118 -6.51 11.40 -1.26
C ARG A 118 -6.46 10.04 -0.60
N ALA A 119 -6.90 9.92 0.65
CA ALA A 119 -6.86 8.66 1.39
C ALA A 119 -7.74 7.56 0.73
N ALA A 120 -8.93 7.93 0.25
CA ALA A 120 -9.81 7.01 -0.44
C ALA A 120 -9.23 6.58 -1.80
N ALA A 121 -8.66 7.53 -2.55
CA ALA A 121 -8.00 7.25 -3.82
C ALA A 121 -6.76 6.35 -3.64
N ALA A 122 -5.94 6.61 -2.62
CA ALA A 122 -4.80 5.77 -2.29
C ALA A 122 -5.24 4.36 -1.91
N ALA A 123 -6.27 4.21 -1.06
CA ALA A 123 -6.83 2.91 -0.70
C ALA A 123 -7.33 2.13 -1.92
N ALA A 124 -8.06 2.78 -2.83
CA ALA A 124 -8.55 2.15 -4.06
C ALA A 124 -7.39 1.69 -4.95
N THR A 125 -6.37 2.55 -5.09
CA THR A 125 -5.19 2.25 -5.92
C THR A 125 -4.36 1.10 -5.32
N VAL A 126 -4.25 1.00 -3.99
CA VAL A 126 -3.61 -0.15 -3.33
C VAL A 126 -4.33 -1.45 -3.68
N LEU A 127 -5.65 -1.51 -3.51
CA LEU A 127 -6.42 -2.74 -3.79
C LEU A 127 -6.30 -3.13 -5.27
N GLN A 128 -6.45 -2.16 -6.18
CA GLN A 128 -6.28 -2.40 -7.62
C GLN A 128 -4.88 -2.90 -7.96
N SER A 129 -3.83 -2.27 -7.41
CA SER A 129 -2.44 -2.63 -7.70
C SER A 129 -2.09 -4.03 -7.19
N ILE A 130 -2.71 -4.49 -6.09
CA ILE A 130 -2.54 -5.86 -5.60
C ILE A 130 -3.14 -6.87 -6.58
N GLU A 131 -4.33 -6.60 -7.11
CA GLU A 131 -4.96 -7.47 -8.11
C GLU A 131 -4.14 -7.52 -9.41
N LEU A 132 -3.68 -6.36 -9.89
CA LEU A 132 -2.80 -6.28 -11.06
C LEU A 132 -1.47 -7.02 -10.84
N LEU A 133 -0.87 -6.89 -9.65
CA LEU A 133 0.33 -7.64 -9.27
C LEU A 133 0.06 -9.15 -9.26
N ARG A 134 -1.08 -9.59 -8.73
CA ARG A 134 -1.50 -10.99 -8.73
C ARG A 134 -1.60 -11.53 -10.16
N GLU A 135 -2.32 -10.84 -11.03
CA GLU A 135 -2.48 -11.23 -12.43
C GLU A 135 -1.14 -11.29 -13.17
N ALA A 136 -0.25 -10.33 -12.94
CA ALA A 136 1.08 -10.32 -13.55
C ALA A 136 1.94 -11.51 -13.07
N VAL A 137 1.92 -11.84 -11.79
CA VAL A 137 2.63 -13.02 -11.25
C VAL A 137 2.07 -14.31 -11.82
N GLU A 138 0.74 -14.45 -11.90
CA GLU A 138 0.06 -15.60 -12.48
C GLU A 138 0.42 -15.76 -13.97
N LEU A 139 0.38 -14.67 -14.75
CA LEU A 139 0.75 -14.67 -16.16
C LEU A 139 2.21 -15.07 -16.36
N ARG A 140 3.15 -14.51 -15.56
CA ARG A 140 4.56 -14.89 -15.63
C ARG A 140 4.75 -16.38 -15.37
N ASN A 141 4.09 -16.91 -14.34
CA ASN A 141 4.16 -18.33 -14.02
C ASN A 141 3.60 -19.18 -15.18
N SER A 142 2.51 -18.76 -15.81
CA SER A 142 1.95 -19.44 -16.99
C SER A 142 2.92 -19.42 -18.18
N LEU A 143 3.56 -18.29 -18.47
CA LEU A 143 4.56 -18.17 -19.55
C LEU A 143 5.78 -19.06 -19.30
N ILE A 144 6.20 -19.19 -18.03
CA ILE A 144 7.27 -20.12 -17.66
C ILE A 144 6.89 -21.56 -17.97
N GLU A 145 5.67 -21.97 -17.63
CA GLU A 145 5.19 -23.33 -17.95
C GLU A 145 5.05 -23.54 -19.46
N GLU A 146 4.60 -22.54 -20.21
CA GLU A 146 4.56 -22.53 -21.68
C GLU A 146 5.97 -22.78 -22.25
N ILE A 147 6.98 -22.03 -21.79
CA ILE A 147 8.37 -22.17 -22.25
C ILE A 147 8.94 -23.55 -21.87
N ARG A 148 8.71 -24.02 -20.64
CA ARG A 148 9.19 -25.33 -20.14
C ARG A 148 8.65 -26.48 -20.99
N HIS A 149 7.36 -26.47 -21.30
CA HIS A 149 6.67 -27.55 -22.01
C HIS A 149 6.65 -27.38 -23.54
N SER A 150 7.12 -26.24 -24.07
CA SER A 150 7.20 -26.03 -25.51
C SER A 150 8.20 -26.98 -26.19
N SER A 151 7.84 -27.40 -27.40
CA SER A 151 8.71 -28.17 -28.32
C SER A 151 9.71 -27.29 -29.09
N LEU A 152 9.84 -26.02 -28.70
CA LEU A 152 10.75 -25.06 -29.31
C LEU A 152 12.21 -25.44 -29.05
N SER A 153 13.08 -25.08 -29.99
CA SER A 153 14.52 -25.19 -29.78
C SER A 153 14.99 -24.20 -28.70
N GLU A 154 16.13 -24.50 -28.04
CA GLU A 154 16.66 -23.63 -26.98
C GLU A 154 16.88 -22.16 -27.44
N PRO A 155 17.41 -21.90 -28.65
CA PRO A 155 17.52 -20.53 -29.15
C PRO A 155 16.17 -19.83 -29.33
N GLU A 156 15.12 -20.56 -29.76
CA GLU A 156 13.76 -20.00 -29.84
C GLU A 156 13.21 -19.68 -28.45
N LYS A 157 13.44 -20.53 -27.45
CA LYS A 157 13.03 -20.28 -26.06
C LYS A 157 13.72 -19.05 -25.48
N ILE A 158 15.03 -18.92 -25.70
CA ILE A 158 15.81 -17.75 -25.29
C ILE A 158 15.28 -16.49 -25.97
N ALA A 159 14.96 -16.56 -27.28
CA ALA A 159 14.42 -15.43 -28.00
C ALA A 159 13.07 -14.99 -27.44
N ILE A 160 12.17 -15.90 -27.09
CA ILE A 160 10.89 -15.55 -26.44
C ILE A 160 11.12 -14.98 -25.04
N TYR A 161 11.96 -15.61 -24.21
CA TYR A 161 12.27 -15.14 -22.86
C TYR A 161 12.82 -13.71 -22.87
N LEU A 162 13.78 -13.43 -23.75
CA LEU A 162 14.41 -12.11 -23.88
C LEU A 162 13.62 -11.13 -24.74
N ALA A 163 12.46 -11.51 -25.26
CA ALA A 163 11.72 -10.72 -26.23
C ALA A 163 12.61 -10.25 -27.40
N LEU A 164 13.32 -11.19 -28.05
CA LEU A 164 14.10 -10.93 -29.25
C LEU A 164 13.24 -11.15 -30.50
N PRO A 165 13.49 -10.42 -31.61
CA PRO A 165 12.82 -10.68 -32.88
C PRO A 165 13.11 -12.11 -33.37
N THR A 166 12.08 -12.82 -33.81
CA THR A 166 12.18 -14.14 -34.44
C THR A 166 11.58 -14.10 -35.86
N PRO A 167 11.86 -15.10 -36.72
CA PRO A 167 11.21 -15.20 -38.03
C PRO A 167 9.68 -15.33 -37.95
N LYS A 168 9.14 -15.77 -36.80
CA LYS A 168 7.71 -15.95 -36.55
C LYS A 168 7.05 -14.70 -35.94
N GLY A 169 7.83 -13.65 -35.66
CA GLY A 169 7.35 -12.43 -35.02
C GLY A 169 8.14 -12.07 -33.76
N HIS A 170 7.57 -11.17 -32.97
CA HIS A 170 8.17 -10.62 -31.76
C HIS A 170 7.21 -10.79 -30.59
N ASP A 171 7.62 -11.57 -29.59
CA ASP A 171 6.81 -11.82 -28.39
C ASP A 171 7.43 -11.06 -27.20
N GLU A 172 6.77 -9.99 -26.78
CA GLU A 172 7.19 -9.18 -25.63
C GLU A 172 6.50 -9.55 -24.32
N ARG A 173 5.66 -10.60 -24.29
CA ARG A 173 4.84 -10.93 -23.12
C ARG A 173 5.69 -11.11 -21.87
N TYR A 174 6.82 -11.81 -21.97
CA TYR A 174 7.71 -12.06 -20.82
C TYR A 174 8.37 -10.76 -20.32
N LYS A 175 8.86 -9.92 -21.23
CA LYS A 175 9.43 -8.60 -20.90
C LYS A 175 8.40 -7.74 -20.17
N ASN A 176 7.23 -7.59 -20.77
CA ASN A 176 6.17 -6.71 -20.29
C ASN A 176 5.65 -7.20 -18.93
N VAL A 177 5.57 -8.51 -18.68
CA VAL A 177 5.13 -9.02 -17.38
C VAL A 177 6.18 -8.82 -16.27
N VAL A 178 7.48 -8.89 -16.58
CA VAL A 178 8.55 -8.56 -15.62
C VAL A 178 8.48 -7.08 -15.23
N ASP A 179 8.33 -6.20 -16.21
CA ASP A 179 8.17 -4.76 -15.97
C ASP A 179 6.90 -4.46 -15.16
N ALA A 180 5.78 -5.12 -15.49
CA ALA A 180 4.52 -4.99 -14.79
C ALA A 180 4.61 -5.43 -13.31
N ILE A 181 5.25 -6.57 -13.01
CA ILE A 181 5.45 -7.02 -11.62
C ILE A 181 6.23 -5.98 -10.81
N SER A 182 7.28 -5.40 -11.40
CA SER A 182 8.05 -4.34 -10.75
C SER A 182 7.20 -3.10 -10.50
N SER A 183 6.47 -2.62 -11.52
CA SER A 183 5.65 -1.41 -11.43
C SER A 183 4.52 -1.56 -10.42
N TYR A 184 3.72 -2.63 -10.52
CA TYR A 184 2.59 -2.84 -9.62
C TYR A 184 3.03 -3.06 -8.18
N CYS A 185 4.20 -3.69 -7.95
CA CYS A 185 4.75 -3.81 -6.61
C CYS A 185 5.14 -2.43 -6.03
N ASP A 186 5.70 -1.55 -6.87
CA ASP A 186 6.03 -0.18 -6.49
C ASP A 186 4.76 0.61 -6.18
N ASP A 187 3.70 0.45 -6.97
CA ASP A 187 2.40 1.10 -6.75
C ASP A 187 1.80 0.70 -5.40
N VAL A 188 1.79 -0.60 -5.07
CA VAL A 188 1.31 -1.08 -3.77
C VAL A 188 2.10 -0.44 -2.62
N ILE A 189 3.43 -0.37 -2.74
CA ILE A 189 4.29 0.23 -1.70
C ILE A 189 4.02 1.73 -1.56
N PHE A 190 4.01 2.45 -2.67
CA PHE A 190 3.82 3.91 -2.69
C PHE A 190 2.46 4.30 -2.11
N PHE A 191 1.37 3.73 -2.62
CA PHE A 191 0.04 4.10 -2.19
C PHE A 191 -0.29 3.60 -0.79
N ALA A 192 0.29 2.48 -0.33
CA ALA A 192 0.12 2.04 1.06
C ALA A 192 0.83 2.98 2.04
N LEU A 193 1.96 3.59 1.66
CA LEU A 193 2.63 4.62 2.45
C LEU A 193 1.81 5.92 2.53
N ILE A 194 1.23 6.35 1.40
CA ILE A 194 0.30 7.49 1.37
C ILE A 194 -0.90 7.23 2.28
N LEU A 195 -1.51 6.06 2.16
CA LEU A 195 -2.67 5.66 2.96
C LEU A 195 -2.35 5.61 4.47
N ASP A 196 -1.23 5.00 4.86
CA ASP A 196 -0.81 4.95 6.27
C ASP A 196 -0.62 6.36 6.85
N PHE A 197 0.03 7.25 6.09
CA PHE A 197 0.22 8.65 6.49
C PHE A 197 -1.12 9.39 6.66
N ASP A 198 -2.03 9.27 5.71
CA ASP A 198 -3.34 9.93 5.76
C ASP A 198 -4.21 9.39 6.91
N LEU A 199 -4.16 8.09 7.18
CA LEU A 199 -4.82 7.48 8.34
C LEU A 199 -4.23 8.00 9.66
N GLN A 200 -2.90 8.14 9.74
CA GLN A 200 -2.23 8.70 10.92
C GLN A 200 -2.64 10.15 11.16
N LYS A 201 -2.66 10.97 10.10
CA LYS A 201 -3.12 12.37 10.15
C LYS A 201 -4.57 12.44 10.62
N LYS A 202 -5.49 11.70 9.97
CA LYS A 202 -6.92 11.64 10.35
C LYS A 202 -7.12 11.23 11.81
N ASN A 203 -6.36 10.25 12.31
CA ASN A 203 -6.46 9.83 13.71
C ASN A 203 -5.94 10.91 14.67
N ASN A 204 -4.83 11.56 14.34
CA ASN A 204 -4.27 12.64 15.15
C ASN A 204 -5.23 13.83 15.24
N ASP A 205 -5.83 14.23 14.12
CA ASP A 205 -6.80 15.33 14.06
C ASP A 205 -8.04 15.00 14.92
N LEU A 206 -8.56 13.78 14.80
CA LEU A 206 -9.67 13.30 15.62
C LEU A 206 -9.35 13.35 17.12
N LEU A 207 -8.13 12.97 17.53
CA LEU A 207 -7.69 13.00 18.92
C LEU A 207 -7.39 14.42 19.42
N LEU A 208 -6.99 15.35 18.54
CA LEU A 208 -6.75 16.75 18.90
C LEU A 208 -8.05 17.47 19.27
N ILE A 209 -9.14 17.21 18.53
CA ILE A 209 -10.46 17.79 18.77
C ILE A 209 -10.96 17.45 20.19
N SER A 210 -10.67 16.25 20.70
CA SER A 210 -11.11 15.84 22.02
C SER A 210 -9.99 15.89 23.07
N ARG A 211 -9.91 17.00 23.81
CA ARG A 211 -8.98 17.20 24.96
C ARG A 211 -8.99 16.07 25.99
N LYS A 212 -10.12 15.35 26.14
CA LYS A 212 -10.22 14.16 27.01
C LYS A 212 -9.84 12.87 26.29
N ALA A 213 -10.09 12.76 24.98
CA ALA A 213 -9.55 11.67 24.16
C ALA A 213 -8.03 11.76 23.95
N GLN A 214 -7.42 12.92 24.18
CA GLN A 214 -5.95 13.04 24.23
C GLN A 214 -5.30 12.15 25.32
N LYS A 215 -6.08 11.70 26.32
CA LYS A 215 -5.64 10.70 27.31
C LYS A 215 -5.73 9.26 26.80
N LEU A 216 -6.31 9.04 25.62
CA LEU A 216 -6.32 7.72 24.99
C LEU A 216 -4.94 7.41 24.46
N THR A 217 -4.56 6.14 24.54
CA THR A 217 -3.33 5.62 23.96
C THR A 217 -3.34 5.88 22.47
N ARG A 218 -2.42 6.72 21.99
CA ARG A 218 -2.17 6.86 20.56
C ARG A 218 -1.62 5.54 20.04
N PRO A 219 -2.09 5.02 18.89
CA PRO A 219 -1.40 3.90 18.27
C PRO A 219 0.07 4.27 18.07
N ALA A 220 0.96 3.33 18.33
CA ALA A 220 2.38 3.55 18.15
C ALA A 220 2.62 3.91 16.68
N ALA A 221 3.26 5.06 16.44
CA ALA A 221 3.65 5.43 15.08
C ALA A 221 4.57 4.36 14.51
N THR A 222 4.30 3.94 13.28
CA THR A 222 5.15 2.99 12.56
C THR A 222 6.54 3.60 12.39
N LYS A 223 7.54 3.02 13.06
CA LYS A 223 8.93 3.47 12.94
C LYS A 223 9.61 2.72 11.79
N TRP A 224 9.88 3.43 10.71
CA TRP A 224 10.56 2.89 9.55
C TRP A 224 12.09 2.94 9.72
N ARG A 225 12.77 1.84 9.39
CA ARG A 225 14.24 1.79 9.35
C ARG A 225 14.75 2.36 8.04
N HIS A 226 15.74 3.25 8.08
CA HIS A 226 16.28 3.93 6.91
C HIS A 226 16.80 2.96 5.83
N GLU A 227 17.40 1.84 6.23
CA GLU A 227 17.94 0.82 5.32
C GLU A 227 16.89 0.20 4.39
N ILE A 228 15.60 0.25 4.75
CA ILE A 228 14.50 -0.28 3.94
C ILE A 228 14.14 0.71 2.81
N ILE A 229 14.42 2.00 3.00
CA ILE A 229 13.91 3.08 2.15
C ILE A 229 14.64 3.12 0.80
N ASP A 230 15.97 3.10 0.78
CA ASP A 230 16.74 3.46 -0.41
C ASP A 230 16.55 2.53 -1.63
N ARG A 231 16.27 1.24 -1.40
CA ARG A 231 16.11 0.25 -2.49
C ARG A 231 14.68 -0.22 -2.73
N LEU A 232 13.82 -0.16 -1.71
CA LEU A 232 12.50 -0.78 -1.78
C LEU A 232 11.38 0.25 -1.98
N VAL A 233 11.56 1.49 -1.53
CA VAL A 233 10.55 2.54 -1.67
C VAL A 233 10.74 3.22 -3.03
N PRO A 234 9.69 3.30 -3.88
CA PRO A 234 9.80 3.95 -5.16
C PRO A 234 9.95 5.48 -5.01
N SER A 235 10.56 6.12 -6.01
CA SER A 235 10.70 7.58 -6.01
C SER A 235 9.33 8.26 -6.15
N PRO A 236 9.02 9.31 -5.38
CA PRO A 236 7.78 10.08 -5.56
C PRO A 236 7.69 10.76 -6.93
N ASP A 237 8.81 10.97 -7.63
CA ASP A 237 8.81 11.58 -8.96
C ASP A 237 8.05 10.75 -9.99
N TYR A 238 8.03 9.42 -9.85
CA TYR A 238 7.24 8.54 -10.72
C TYR A 238 5.73 8.72 -10.55
N TYR A 239 5.30 9.33 -9.44
CA TYR A 239 3.89 9.51 -9.07
C TYR A 239 3.46 10.97 -9.09
N ARG A 240 4.28 11.87 -9.68
CA ARG A 240 4.02 13.32 -9.63
C ARG A 240 2.65 13.69 -10.20
N GLU A 241 2.26 13.10 -11.34
CA GLU A 241 0.95 13.36 -11.94
C GLU A 241 -0.20 13.01 -11.00
N TRP A 242 -0.09 11.91 -10.25
CA TRP A 242 -1.09 11.53 -9.26
C TRP A 242 -1.08 12.46 -8.04
N LEU A 243 0.11 12.83 -7.56
CA LEU A 243 0.29 13.74 -6.43
C LEU A 243 -0.24 15.15 -6.73
N ASP A 244 -0.08 15.63 -7.96
CA ASP A 244 -0.56 16.93 -8.41
C ASP A 244 -2.10 17.04 -8.38
N GLY A 245 -2.81 15.90 -8.34
CA GLY A 245 -4.25 15.83 -8.07
C GLY A 245 -4.64 16.21 -6.64
N TYR A 246 -3.69 16.29 -5.71
CA TYR A 246 -3.89 16.55 -4.28
C TYR A 246 -2.87 17.58 -3.73
N PRO A 247 -2.88 18.83 -4.25
CA PRO A 247 -1.82 19.81 -3.98
C PRO A 247 -1.76 20.30 -2.52
N ASP A 248 -2.88 20.21 -1.79
CA ASP A 248 -2.97 20.65 -0.39
C ASP A 248 -2.50 19.58 0.61
N ASP A 249 -2.25 18.36 0.16
CA ASP A 249 -1.91 17.25 1.04
C ASP A 249 -0.41 17.02 1.13
N GLU A 250 0.12 16.96 2.36
CA GLU A 250 1.54 16.74 2.64
C GLU A 250 2.02 15.38 2.09
N ILE A 251 3.20 15.35 1.48
CA ILE A 251 3.85 14.11 1.06
C ILE A 251 4.43 13.43 2.31
N PRO A 252 4.20 12.11 2.51
CA PRO A 252 4.80 11.36 3.60
C PRO A 252 6.31 11.60 3.67
N PRO A 253 6.87 11.98 4.85
CA PRO A 253 8.30 12.27 4.97
C PRO A 253 9.18 11.14 4.47
N ILE A 254 8.77 9.88 4.65
CA ILE A 254 9.48 8.70 4.17
C ILE A 254 9.74 8.68 2.66
N LEU A 255 8.84 9.26 1.85
CA LEU A 255 9.00 9.34 0.40
C LEU A 255 10.00 10.43 0.00
N THR A 256 10.24 11.41 0.88
CA THR A 256 11.21 12.50 0.68
C THR A 256 12.61 12.19 1.25
N LEU A 257 12.74 11.13 2.06
CA LEU A 257 14.01 10.77 2.72
C LEU A 257 15.04 10.15 1.78
N ARG A 258 14.65 9.72 0.57
CA ARG A 258 15.60 9.20 -0.42
C ARG A 258 16.51 10.33 -0.84
N LYS A 259 17.76 10.29 -0.36
CA LYS A 259 18.80 11.23 -0.78
C LYS A 259 18.95 11.14 -2.30
N SER A 260 19.24 12.27 -2.93
CA SER A 260 19.59 12.43 -4.34
C SER A 260 20.89 11.71 -4.75
N SER A 261 21.08 10.44 -4.35
CA SER A 261 22.29 9.66 -4.66
C SER A 261 22.36 9.20 -6.12
N ASP A 262 21.27 9.34 -6.88
CA ASP A 262 21.19 8.89 -8.27
C ASP A 262 21.33 10.07 -9.27
N ALA A 263 21.86 11.21 -8.81
CA ALA A 263 22.20 12.37 -9.67
C ALA A 263 23.65 12.32 -10.21
N THR A 264 24.28 11.15 -10.25
CA THR A 264 25.62 10.92 -10.83
C THR A 264 25.66 9.69 -11.69
#